data_AF-A0A7C7S0I7-F1
#
_entry.id   AF-A0A7C7S0I7-F1
#
_cell.length_a   1.000
_cell.length_b   1.000
_cell.length_c   1.000
_cell.angle_alpha   90.00
_cell.angle_beta   90.00
_cell.angle_gamma   90.00
#
_symmetry.space_group_name_H-M   'P 1'
#
loop_
_entity.id
_entity.type
_entity.pdbx_description
1 polymer ?
#
loop_
_entity_poly.entity_id
_entity_poly.type
_entity_poly.pdbx_seq_one_letter_code
_entity_poly.pdbx_strand_id
1 'polypeptide(L)'
;AISQATVEIAAEVGAKAILTATMSGTTARMVARHRPAVPVLAVTPNPRTLMRLTMVWGVKPVLVSRFVNTDEMVLLMVQAALQEGFVREGDRVVLTAGIPFGGEGRTNMLQVHVVGESGEL
;
A
#
# COMPACT_ATOMS: atom_id res chain seq x y z
N ALA A 1 -5.91 9.97 11.45
CA ALA A 1 -6.94 8.94 11.67
C ALA A 1 -6.61 7.68 10.86
N ILE A 2 -6.86 7.65 9.54
CA ILE A 2 -6.68 6.43 8.72
C ILE A 2 -5.31 5.79 8.87
N SER A 3 -4.22 6.54 8.78
CA SER A 3 -2.88 5.95 8.86
C SER A 3 -2.54 5.29 10.20
N GLN A 4 -3.14 5.76 11.31
CA GLN A 4 -3.00 5.11 12.61
C GLN A 4 -3.80 3.80 12.62
N ALA A 5 -5.07 3.87 12.21
CA ALA A 5 -5.95 2.70 12.12
C ALA A 5 -5.36 1.62 11.20
N THR A 6 -4.69 2.00 10.10
CA THR A 6 -3.96 1.07 9.22
C THR A 6 -2.91 0.27 9.99
N VAL A 7 -2.11 0.92 10.84
CA VAL A 7 -1.06 0.25 11.61
C VAL A 7 -1.65 -0.63 12.71
N GLU A 8 -2.68 -0.14 13.40
CA GLU A 8 -3.37 -0.90 14.45
C GLU A 8 -4.03 -2.16 13.89
N ILE A 9 -4.79 -2.02 12.80
CA ILE A 9 -5.45 -3.15 12.13
C ILE A 9 -4.42 -4.13 11.59
N ALA A 10 -3.31 -3.64 11.00
CA ALA A 10 -2.26 -4.52 10.50
C ALA A 10 -1.66 -5.38 11.61
N ALA A 11 -1.47 -4.83 12.81
CA ALA A 11 -1.01 -5.59 13.97
C ALA A 11 -2.08 -6.57 14.46
N GLU A 12 -3.33 -6.14 14.57
CA GLU A 12 -4.45 -6.95 15.08
C GLU A 12 -4.76 -8.16 14.19
N VAL A 13 -4.76 -7.98 12.87
CA VAL A 13 -5.07 -9.06 11.93
C VAL A 13 -3.86 -9.94 11.61
N GLY A 14 -2.68 -9.66 12.18
CA GLY A 14 -1.44 -10.35 11.86
C GLY A 14 -1.04 -10.20 10.40
N ALA A 15 -1.23 -9.01 9.82
CA ALA A 15 -0.91 -8.75 8.42
C ALA A 15 0.60 -8.93 8.16
N LYS A 16 0.94 -9.47 7.00
CA LYS A 16 2.32 -9.65 6.57
C LYS A 16 2.96 -8.34 6.12
N ALA A 17 2.18 -7.45 5.51
CA ALA A 17 2.61 -6.17 5.00
C ALA A 17 1.45 -5.16 4.96
N ILE A 18 1.81 -3.88 4.99
CA ILE A 18 0.88 -2.78 4.65
C ILE A 18 1.18 -2.35 3.22
N LEU A 19 0.20 -2.42 2.34
CA LEU A 19 0.31 -1.98 0.96
C LEU A 19 -0.35 -0.59 0.83
N THR A 20 0.36 0.36 0.27
CA THR A 20 -0.09 1.75 0.14
C THR A 20 -0.05 2.20 -1.31
N ALA A 21 -1.17 2.65 -1.86
CA ALA A 21 -1.19 3.33 -3.16
C ALA A 21 -1.06 4.84 -2.97
N THR A 22 -0.17 5.48 -3.71
CA THR A 22 0.09 6.92 -3.52
C THR A 22 0.61 7.63 -4.77
N MET A 23 0.07 8.82 -5.05
CA MET A 23 0.52 9.67 -6.16
C MET A 23 1.64 10.64 -5.77
N SER A 24 1.58 11.20 -4.55
CA SER A 24 2.55 12.18 -4.01
C SER A 24 3.44 11.65 -2.89
N GLY A 25 3.17 10.43 -2.42
CA GLY A 25 3.85 9.79 -1.29
C GLY A 25 3.29 10.14 0.08
N THR A 26 2.28 11.03 0.18
CA THR A 26 1.74 11.48 1.46
C THR A 26 1.17 10.32 2.29
N THR A 27 0.36 9.45 1.68
CA THR A 27 -0.19 8.26 2.35
C THR A 27 0.91 7.38 2.95
N ALA A 28 1.92 7.00 2.14
CA ALA A 28 3.01 6.15 2.58
C ALA A 28 3.79 6.78 3.75
N ARG A 29 4.11 8.08 3.67
CA ARG A 29 4.76 8.81 4.76
C ARG A 29 3.90 8.87 6.03
N MET A 30 2.59 9.05 5.88
CA MET A 30 1.65 9.10 7.01
C MET A 30 1.49 7.75 7.73
N VAL A 31 1.63 6.63 7.02
CA VAL A 31 1.67 5.30 7.61
C VAL A 31 3.02 5.06 8.29
N ALA A 32 4.11 5.31 7.56
CA ALA A 32 5.46 5.06 8.04
C ALA A 32 5.85 5.85 9.31
N ARG A 33 5.28 7.04 9.52
CA ARG A 33 5.52 7.84 10.74
C ARG A 33 5.18 7.11 12.03
N HIS A 34 4.25 6.16 11.97
CA HIS A 34 3.78 5.37 13.10
C HIS A 34 4.63 4.12 13.34
N ARG A 35 5.70 3.95 12.58
CA ARG A 35 6.70 2.89 12.73
C ARG A 35 6.08 1.48 12.82
N PRO A 36 5.25 1.07 11.84
CA PRO A 36 4.66 -0.26 11.84
C PRO A 36 5.76 -1.34 11.93
N ALA A 37 5.46 -2.43 12.65
CA ALA A 37 6.37 -3.57 12.78
C ALA A 37 6.50 -4.39 11.48
N VAL A 38 5.54 -4.19 10.56
CA VAL A 38 5.48 -4.85 9.25
C VAL A 38 5.95 -3.89 8.16
N PRO A 39 6.53 -4.39 7.06
CA PRO A 39 6.97 -3.55 5.96
C PRO A 39 5.81 -2.76 5.33
N VAL A 40 6.11 -1.52 4.91
CA VAL A 40 5.19 -0.68 4.15
C VAL A 40 5.60 -0.70 2.68
N LEU A 41 4.84 -1.37 1.82
CA LEU A 41 5.02 -1.32 0.38
C LEU A 41 4.27 -0.11 -0.17
N ALA A 42 4.94 0.76 -0.92
CA ALA A 42 4.31 1.95 -1.51
C ALA A 42 4.32 1.86 -3.03
N VAL A 43 3.17 1.54 -3.62
CA VAL A 43 3.02 1.53 -5.07
C VAL A 43 2.69 2.92 -5.58
N THR A 44 3.36 3.31 -6.66
CA THR A 44 3.13 4.59 -7.32
C THR A 44 3.43 4.49 -8.80
N PRO A 45 2.64 5.15 -9.68
CA PRO A 45 2.98 5.28 -11.10
C PRO A 45 3.89 6.47 -11.39
N ASN A 46 4.30 7.23 -10.37
CA ASN A 46 5.12 8.44 -10.53
C ASN A 46 6.57 8.19 -10.12
N PRO A 47 7.53 8.17 -11.08
CA PRO A 47 8.95 7.96 -10.78
C PRO A 47 9.53 8.98 -9.79
N ARG A 48 9.06 10.23 -9.82
CA ARG A 48 9.52 11.25 -8.85
C ARG A 48 9.07 10.94 -7.43
N THR A 49 7.85 10.40 -7.28
CA THR A 49 7.34 9.97 -5.98
C THR A 49 8.09 8.76 -5.47
N LEU A 50 8.37 7.78 -6.33
CA LEU A 50 9.19 6.63 -6.00
C LEU A 50 10.55 7.06 -5.44
N MET A 51 11.28 7.93 -6.15
CA MET A 51 12.61 8.39 -5.74
C MET A 51 12.58 9.17 -4.41
N ARG A 52 11.48 9.87 -4.09
CA ARG A 52 11.33 10.55 -2.79
C ARG A 52 11.07 9.57 -1.65
N LEU A 53 10.35 8.49 -1.93
CA LEU A 53 9.96 7.50 -0.93
C LEU A 53 11.10 6.56 -0.53
N THR A 54 12.16 6.42 -1.34
CA THR A 54 13.33 5.60 -0.98
C THR A 54 14.07 6.12 0.25
N MET A 55 13.92 7.40 0.59
CA MET A 55 14.49 8.01 1.79
C MET A 55 13.56 7.92 3.01
N VAL A 56 12.35 7.37 2.86
CA VAL A 56 11.36 7.28 3.93
C VAL A 56 11.57 5.96 4.68
N TRP A 57 11.80 6.05 5.99
CA TRP A 57 12.02 4.88 6.83
C TRP A 57 10.87 3.87 6.73
N GLY A 58 11.20 2.59 6.63
CA GLY A 58 10.24 1.48 6.63
C GLY A 58 9.38 1.38 5.37
N VAL A 59 9.58 2.26 4.39
CA VAL A 59 8.87 2.25 3.11
C VAL A 59 9.74 1.62 2.03
N LYS A 60 9.19 0.60 1.37
CA LYS A 60 9.71 0.07 0.11
C LYS A 60 8.82 0.61 -1.02
N PRO A 61 9.28 1.58 -1.82
CA PRO A 61 8.50 2.04 -2.96
C PRO A 61 8.65 1.09 -4.16
N VAL A 62 7.58 0.92 -4.93
CA VAL A 62 7.53 0.12 -6.15
C VAL A 62 6.87 0.93 -7.26
N LEU A 63 7.48 0.94 -8.44
CA LEU A 63 6.89 1.59 -9.62
C LEU A 63 5.86 0.63 -10.22
N VAL A 64 4.65 1.11 -10.44
CA VAL A 64 3.60 0.34 -11.10
C VAL A 64 3.05 1.11 -12.31
N SER A 65 2.31 0.42 -13.17
CA SER A 65 1.54 1.07 -14.22
C SER A 65 0.52 2.05 -13.65
N ARG A 66 0.07 3.02 -14.47
CA ARG A 66 -1.05 3.88 -14.07
C ARG A 66 -2.30 3.02 -13.88
N PHE A 67 -3.06 3.33 -12.85
CA PHE A 67 -4.36 2.74 -12.57
C PHE A 67 -5.42 3.83 -12.57
N VAL A 68 -6.62 3.52 -13.06
CA VAL A 68 -7.72 4.48 -13.21
C VAL A 68 -8.91 4.18 -12.29
N ASN A 69 -9.00 2.97 -11.76
CA ASN A 69 -10.04 2.53 -10.84
C ASN A 69 -9.47 1.76 -9.65
N THR A 70 -10.32 1.51 -8.65
CA THR A 70 -9.94 0.86 -7.40
C THR A 70 -9.49 -0.58 -7.59
N ASP A 71 -10.19 -1.34 -8.44
CA ASP A 71 -9.92 -2.77 -8.62
C ASP A 71 -8.55 -2.99 -9.26
N GLU A 72 -8.24 -2.21 -10.30
CA GLU A 72 -6.91 -2.19 -10.95
C GLU A 72 -5.81 -1.78 -9.97
N MET A 73 -6.08 -0.79 -9.11
CA MET A 73 -5.14 -0.38 -8.07
C MET A 73 -4.85 -1.52 -7.08
N VAL A 74 -5.89 -2.21 -6.59
CA VAL A 74 -5.75 -3.34 -5.66
C VAL A 74 -4.95 -4.47 -6.30
N LEU A 75 -5.29 -4.83 -7.54
CA LEU A 75 -4.58 -5.86 -8.29
C LEU A 75 -3.09 -5.53 -8.45
N LEU A 76 -2.76 -4.30 -8.85
CA LEU A 76 -1.36 -3.87 -8.98
C LEU A 76 -0.62 -3.84 -7.63
N MET A 77 -1.30 -3.49 -6.54
CA MET A 77 -0.72 -3.53 -5.19
C MET A 77 -0.33 -4.95 -4.79
N VAL A 78 -1.24 -5.91 -4.97
CA VAL A 78 -1.04 -7.32 -4.61
C VAL A 78 0.03 -7.95 -5.51
N GLN A 79 -0.04 -7.73 -6.83
CA GLN A 79 0.98 -8.22 -7.77
C GLN A 79 2.37 -7.69 -7.45
N ALA A 80 2.50 -6.39 -7.17
CA ALA A 80 3.78 -5.80 -6.77
C ALA A 80 4.32 -6.43 -5.48
N ALA A 81 3.46 -6.69 -4.50
CA ALA A 81 3.85 -7.31 -3.24
C ALA A 81 4.33 -8.76 -3.41
N LEU A 82 3.66 -9.52 -4.27
CA LEU A 82 4.05 -10.89 -4.64
C LEU A 82 5.40 -10.89 -5.38
N GLN A 83 5.55 -10.05 -6.40
CA GLN A 83 6.76 -9.97 -7.23
C GLN A 83 7.99 -9.55 -6.42
N GLU A 84 7.83 -8.62 -5.48
CA GLU A 84 8.92 -8.19 -4.60
C GLU A 84 9.17 -9.16 -3.42
N GLY A 85 8.39 -10.23 -3.30
CA GLY A 85 8.57 -11.28 -2.29
C GLY A 85 8.17 -10.86 -0.87
N PHE A 86 7.35 -9.83 -0.70
CA PHE A 86 6.89 -9.35 0.62
C PHE A 86 5.78 -10.23 1.19
N VAL A 87 4.99 -10.86 0.31
CA VAL A 87 3.82 -11.67 0.65
C VAL A 87 3.77 -12.92 -0.22
N ARG A 88 2.98 -13.89 0.21
CA ARG A 88 2.67 -15.12 -0.53
C ARG A 88 1.15 -15.34 -0.52
N GLU A 89 0.68 -16.26 -1.35
CA GLU A 89 -0.72 -16.70 -1.30
C GLU A 89 -1.10 -17.15 0.12
N GLY A 90 -2.29 -16.74 0.56
CA GLY A 90 -2.80 -16.96 1.91
C GLY A 90 -2.35 -15.93 2.95
N ASP A 91 -1.37 -15.06 2.65
CA ASP A 91 -0.98 -13.99 3.57
C ASP A 91 -2.07 -12.91 3.64
N ARG A 92 -2.29 -12.37 4.85
CA ARG A 92 -3.13 -11.20 5.08
C ARG A 92 -2.34 -9.91 4.84
N VAL A 93 -2.94 -8.95 4.17
CA VAL A 93 -2.38 -7.61 3.96
C VAL A 93 -3.41 -6.54 4.33
N VAL A 94 -2.91 -5.36 4.69
CA VAL A 94 -3.76 -4.16 4.84
C VAL A 94 -3.44 -3.21 3.70
N LEU A 95 -4.45 -2.89 2.91
CA LEU A 95 -4.38 -1.93 1.81
C LEU A 95 -4.83 -0.56 2.29
N THR A 96 -4.16 0.51 1.85
CA THR A 96 -4.66 1.87 2.05
C THR A 96 -4.31 2.80 0.88
N ALA A 97 -5.24 3.70 0.57
CA ALA A 97 -5.14 4.62 -0.55
C ALA A 97 -5.91 5.93 -0.28
N GLY A 98 -5.68 6.93 -1.13
CA GLY A 98 -6.53 8.10 -1.25
C GLY A 98 -7.23 8.10 -2.61
N ILE A 99 -8.56 8.04 -2.60
CA ILE A 99 -9.42 7.97 -3.78
C ILE A 99 -10.34 9.21 -3.77
N PRO A 100 -10.59 9.90 -4.90
CA PRO A 100 -10.18 9.59 -6.28
C PRO A 100 -8.71 9.89 -6.58
N PHE A 101 -8.18 9.18 -7.57
CA PHE A 101 -6.79 9.31 -8.01
C PHE A 101 -6.57 10.63 -8.76
N GLY A 102 -5.47 11.35 -8.46
CA GLY A 102 -5.07 12.54 -9.19
C GLY A 102 -5.54 13.89 -8.62
N GLY A 103 -6.30 13.91 -7.52
CA GLY A 103 -6.66 15.13 -6.79
C GLY A 103 -5.81 15.37 -5.53
N GLU A 104 -6.16 16.41 -4.74
CA GLU A 104 -5.70 16.61 -3.35
C GLU A 104 -6.32 15.58 -2.38
N GLY A 105 -6.37 14.32 -2.80
CA GLY A 105 -7.02 13.24 -2.07
C GLY A 105 -6.32 12.97 -0.74
N ARG A 106 -7.07 13.14 0.35
CA ARG A 106 -6.69 12.61 1.66
C ARG A 106 -6.76 11.08 1.61
N THR A 107 -5.89 10.40 2.35
CA THR A 107 -6.00 8.95 2.56
C THR A 107 -7.36 8.64 3.19
N ASN A 108 -8.23 7.92 2.48
CA ASN A 108 -9.61 7.67 2.85
C ASN A 108 -10.06 6.21 2.65
N MET A 109 -9.16 5.33 2.20
CA MET A 109 -9.43 3.90 2.05
C MET A 109 -8.55 3.08 2.99
N LEU A 110 -9.15 2.05 3.58
CA LEU A 110 -8.50 0.98 4.32
C LEU A 110 -9.25 -0.32 4.02
N GLN A 111 -8.54 -1.38 3.67
CA GLN A 111 -9.11 -2.69 3.41
C GLN A 111 -8.17 -3.79 3.91
N VAL A 112 -8.73 -4.83 4.55
CA VAL A 112 -7.99 -6.07 4.84
C VAL A 112 -8.24 -7.03 3.68
N HIS A 113 -7.20 -7.67 3.17
CA HIS A 113 -7.27 -8.55 2.01
C HIS A 113 -6.41 -9.79 2.24
N VAL A 114 -6.86 -10.95 1.76
CA VAL A 114 -6.09 -12.20 1.75
C VAL A 114 -5.59 -12.44 0.34
N VAL A 115 -4.28 -12.51 0.18
CA VAL A 115 -3.64 -12.70 -1.12
C VAL A 115 -4.09 -14.03 -1.74
N GLY A 116 -4.66 -13.99 -2.94
CA GLY A 116 -5.14 -15.17 -3.68
C GLY A 116 -6.62 -15.52 -3.47
N GLU A 117 -7.36 -14.83 -2.60
CA GLU A 117 -8.77 -15.16 -2.32
C GLU A 117 -9.73 -14.74 -3.44
N SER A 118 -9.41 -13.69 -4.21
CA SER A 118 -10.29 -13.13 -5.25
C SER A 118 -9.99 -13.59 -6.69
N GLY A 119 -9.11 -14.58 -6.87
CA GLY A 119 -8.73 -15.06 -8.21
C GLY A 119 -7.88 -14.07 -9.02
N GLU A 120 -7.21 -13.13 -8.35
CA GLU A 120 -6.42 -12.03 -8.95
C GLU A 120 -5.00 -12.44 -9.40
N LEU A 121 -4.79 -13.72 -9.72
CA LEU A 121 -3.51 -14.27 -10.18
C LEU A 121 -3.49 -14.49 -11.69
#